data_AF-A0A168P4C8-F1
#
_entry.id   AF-A0A168P4C8-F1
#
_cell.length_a   1.000
_cell.length_b   1.000
_cell.length_c   1.000
_cell.angle_alpha   90.00
_cell.angle_beta   90.00
_cell.angle_gamma   90.00
#
_symmetry.space_group_name_H-M   'P 1'
#
loop_
_entity.id
_entity.type
_entity.pdbx_description
1 polymer ?
#
loop_
_entity_poly.entity_id
_entity_poly.type
_entity_poly.pdbx_seq_one_letter_code
_entity_poly.pdbx_strand_id
1 'polypeptide(L)'
;MKSRKWVVISTAVCVLLGTSVIAFASNPIKLIINGNERYTETPPQIINGRVMVPLTTITEAFNKIVSYNANTKEVEIHEPKEKVISQLDNIEITGKESEDGIYENLQLITDQFSRKLDGYNVTNPTYAPEIISVDLNGDGKNEIAVILTTGYGTGVYISELRLREGDSGNEIKVEDALIAMKKQFTGAVTSKGIDMYINGHQTLLTNDKLNTEREHWFDEPFIGNIIHYHIENNILKASAAVQISPGEFIGELEIEYSYKNGIFQVGEATFSQDEE
;
A
#
# COMPACT_ATOMS: atom_id res chain seq x y z
N MET A 1 48.69 -73.90 40.18
CA MET A 1 47.38 -74.48 39.80
C MET A 1 46.37 -73.35 39.56
N LYS A 2 45.42 -73.59 38.65
CA LYS A 2 44.58 -72.64 37.90
C LYS A 2 43.45 -71.91 38.67
N SER A 3 43.26 -70.65 38.26
CA SER A 3 42.03 -69.91 37.87
C SER A 3 40.89 -69.54 38.85
N ARG A 4 40.56 -68.23 38.77
CA ARG A 4 39.25 -67.53 38.63
C ARG A 4 39.16 -66.38 39.64
N LYS A 5 38.57 -65.21 39.39
CA LYS A 5 38.01 -64.46 38.26
C LYS A 5 37.67 -63.08 38.88
N TRP A 6 37.68 -62.02 38.07
CA TRP A 6 36.86 -60.79 38.18
C TRP A 6 36.58 -60.20 39.56
N VAL A 7 37.09 -58.99 39.81
CA VAL A 7 36.40 -57.79 40.33
C VAL A 7 37.49 -56.76 40.56
N VAL A 8 37.75 -55.85 39.61
CA VAL A 8 38.03 -54.40 39.83
C VAL A 8 37.95 -53.70 38.45
N ILE A 9 36.81 -53.82 37.77
CA ILE A 9 36.43 -52.88 36.70
C ILE A 9 35.06 -52.36 37.10
N SER A 10 35.02 -51.50 38.11
CA SER A 10 33.75 -50.87 38.54
C SER A 10 33.97 -49.48 39.13
N THR A 11 35.17 -49.15 39.63
CA THR A 11 35.44 -47.85 40.27
C THR A 11 35.86 -46.72 39.32
N ALA A 12 36.10 -46.98 38.03
CA ALA A 12 36.49 -45.95 37.05
C ALA A 12 35.35 -45.45 36.15
N VAL A 13 34.15 -46.05 36.23
CA VAL A 13 33.01 -45.69 35.36
C VAL A 13 31.99 -44.77 36.06
N CYS A 14 32.00 -44.68 37.39
CA CYS A 14 31.06 -43.82 38.13
C CYS A 14 31.45 -42.34 38.23
N VAL A 15 32.65 -41.92 37.80
CA VAL A 15 33.08 -40.51 37.91
C VAL A 15 32.82 -39.71 36.62
N LEU A 16 32.40 -40.35 35.53
CA LEU A 16 32.13 -39.69 34.24
C LEU A 16 30.64 -39.44 33.95
N LEU A 17 29.74 -39.70 34.91
CA LEU A 17 28.27 -39.55 34.73
C LEU A 17 27.63 -38.36 35.46
N GLY A 18 28.41 -37.46 36.04
CA GLY A 18 27.90 -36.18 36.55
C GLY A 18 28.94 -35.11 36.24
N THR A 19 28.68 -34.08 35.45
CA THR A 19 27.47 -33.27 35.39
C THR A 19 27.26 -32.75 33.97
N SER A 20 26.25 -33.24 33.26
CA SER A 20 25.66 -32.46 32.18
C SER A 20 24.98 -31.26 32.84
N VAL A 21 25.64 -30.11 32.85
CA VAL A 21 24.94 -28.86 33.18
C VAL A 21 23.96 -28.65 32.03
N ILE A 22 22.70 -28.99 32.25
CA ILE A 22 21.62 -28.62 31.34
C ILE A 22 21.54 -27.10 31.47
N ALA A 23 22.15 -26.40 30.51
CA ALA A 23 21.95 -24.97 30.36
C ALA A 23 20.49 -24.78 29.94
N PHE A 24 19.61 -24.48 30.89
CA PHE A 24 18.27 -24.03 30.58
C PHE A 24 18.40 -22.63 29.99
N ALA A 25 18.23 -22.50 28.67
CA ALA A 25 18.02 -21.20 28.05
C ALA A 25 16.74 -20.62 28.66
N SER A 26 16.82 -19.44 29.29
CA SER A 26 15.61 -18.76 29.75
C SER A 26 14.75 -18.44 28.53
N ASN A 27 13.43 -18.63 28.64
CA ASN A 27 12.52 -18.24 27.57
C ASN A 27 12.79 -16.78 27.17
N PRO A 28 12.92 -16.47 25.87
CA PRO A 28 13.16 -15.11 25.41
C PRO A 28 12.02 -14.20 25.87
N ILE A 29 12.36 -12.98 26.29
CA ILE A 29 11.38 -11.98 26.69
C ILE A 29 10.62 -11.53 25.44
N LYS A 30 9.30 -11.75 25.42
CA LYS A 30 8.44 -11.34 24.31
C LYS A 30 8.09 -9.87 24.42
N LEU A 31 8.19 -9.16 23.30
CA LEU A 31 7.73 -7.77 23.17
C LEU A 31 6.38 -7.76 22.45
N ILE A 32 5.36 -7.18 23.10
CA ILE A 32 4.02 -7.05 22.52
C ILE A 32 3.70 -5.55 22.40
N ILE A 33 3.44 -5.10 21.19
CA ILE A 33 3.12 -3.70 20.88
C ILE A 33 1.78 -3.69 20.16
N ASN A 34 0.80 -2.95 20.70
CA ASN A 34 -0.56 -2.86 20.16
C ASN A 34 -1.22 -4.24 19.92
N GLY A 35 -1.00 -5.18 20.82
CA GLY A 35 -1.56 -6.54 20.75
C GLY A 35 -0.82 -7.52 19.83
N ASN A 36 0.19 -7.05 19.08
CA ASN A 36 0.99 -7.88 18.18
C ASN A 36 2.37 -8.16 18.77
N GLU A 37 2.82 -9.41 18.69
CA GLU A 37 4.18 -9.80 19.05
C GLU A 37 5.16 -9.20 18.02
N ARG A 38 6.19 -8.50 18.49
CA ARG A 38 7.21 -7.88 17.64
C ARG A 38 8.53 -8.60 17.81
N TYR A 39 9.07 -9.05 16.69
CA TYR A 39 10.43 -9.58 16.64
C TYR A 39 11.44 -8.44 16.69
N THR A 40 12.53 -8.66 17.41
CA THR A 40 13.62 -7.69 17.55
C THR A 40 14.94 -8.39 17.25
N GLU A 41 15.72 -7.85 16.33
CA GLU A 41 17.07 -8.35 16.00
C GLU A 41 17.96 -8.44 17.25
N THR A 42 17.85 -7.44 18.14
CA THR A 42 18.43 -7.51 19.48
C THR A 42 17.32 -7.86 20.48
N PRO A 43 17.32 -9.07 21.08
CA PRO A 43 16.26 -9.46 22.01
C PRO A 43 16.27 -8.58 23.26
N PRO A 44 15.11 -8.34 23.92
CA PRO A 44 15.10 -7.67 25.21
C PRO A 44 15.89 -8.47 26.27
N GLN A 45 16.60 -7.76 27.16
CA GLN A 45 17.52 -8.36 28.12
C GLN A 45 17.26 -7.87 29.54
N ILE A 46 17.58 -8.68 30.55
CA ILE A 46 17.58 -8.23 31.95
C ILE A 46 18.96 -7.70 32.31
N ILE A 47 19.06 -6.40 32.58
CA ILE A 47 20.29 -5.73 33.03
C ILE A 47 20.00 -5.08 34.38
N ASN A 48 20.76 -5.46 35.41
CA ASN A 48 20.59 -4.95 36.78
C ASN A 48 19.15 -5.08 37.32
N GLY A 49 18.48 -6.21 37.03
CA GLY A 49 17.11 -6.49 37.46
C GLY A 49 16.03 -5.70 36.69
N ARG A 50 16.39 -4.99 35.63
CA ARG A 50 15.44 -4.27 34.76
C ARG A 50 15.44 -4.89 33.36
N VAL A 51 14.25 -4.98 32.76
CA VAL A 51 14.12 -5.35 31.35
C VAL A 51 14.51 -4.14 30.50
N MET A 52 15.52 -4.31 29.67
CA MET A 52 15.98 -3.36 28.67
C MET A 52 15.44 -3.81 27.31
N VAL A 53 14.79 -2.89 26.60
CA VAL A 53 14.24 -3.11 25.26
C VAL A 53 15.04 -2.25 24.29
N PRO A 54 15.34 -2.72 23.05
CA PRO A 54 16.00 -1.89 22.06
C PRO A 54 15.22 -0.61 21.80
N LEU A 55 15.92 0.53 21.86
CA LEU A 55 15.31 1.84 21.67
C LEU A 55 14.73 1.98 20.25
N THR A 56 15.42 1.47 19.24
CA THR A 56 14.99 1.52 17.83
C THR A 56 13.62 0.88 17.63
N THR A 57 13.40 -0.30 18.19
CA THR A 57 12.11 -0.99 18.14
C THR A 57 10.98 -0.17 18.76
N ILE A 58 11.27 0.52 19.87
CA ILE A 58 10.29 1.41 20.50
C ILE A 58 10.03 2.62 19.61
N THR A 59 11.06 3.29 19.10
CA THR A 59 10.89 4.49 18.28
C THR A 59 10.19 4.20 16.96
N GLU A 60 10.48 3.07 16.31
CA GLU A 60 9.79 2.58 15.11
C GLU A 60 8.29 2.38 15.38
N ALA A 61 7.94 1.75 16.50
CA ALA A 61 6.54 1.55 16.88
C ALA A 61 5.76 2.86 17.12
N PHE A 62 6.47 3.97 17.37
CA PHE A 62 5.91 5.31 17.53
C PHE A 62 6.19 6.23 16.32
N ASN A 63 6.68 5.68 15.20
CA ASN A 63 7.12 6.37 13.99
C ASN A 63 8.04 7.58 14.30
N LYS A 64 9.03 7.42 15.17
CA LYS A 64 10.05 8.43 15.48
C LYS A 64 11.39 8.05 14.89
N ILE A 65 12.20 9.06 14.57
CA ILE A 65 13.59 8.85 14.13
C ILE A 65 14.50 9.02 15.33
N VAL A 66 15.39 8.04 15.56
CA VAL A 66 16.44 8.14 16.58
C VAL A 66 17.78 8.48 15.92
N SER A 67 18.49 9.46 16.47
CA SER A 67 19.86 9.80 16.08
C SER A 67 20.78 9.77 17.30
N TYR A 68 22.06 9.45 17.09
CA TYR A 68 23.07 9.45 18.15
C TYR A 68 24.18 10.42 17.80
N ASN A 69 24.36 11.43 18.65
CA ASN A 69 25.46 12.37 18.55
C ASN A 69 26.67 11.83 19.32
N ALA A 70 27.65 11.28 18.61
CA ALA A 70 28.84 10.68 19.23
C ALA A 70 29.73 11.69 19.98
N ASN A 71 29.69 12.97 19.59
CA ASN A 71 30.52 14.02 20.21
C ASN A 71 29.98 14.42 21.59
N THR A 72 28.66 14.58 21.70
CA THR A 72 27.99 14.95 22.97
C THR A 72 27.55 13.73 23.78
N LYS A 73 27.55 12.54 23.17
CA LYS A 73 27.01 11.28 23.71
C LYS A 73 25.52 11.36 24.00
N GLU A 74 24.79 12.09 23.17
CA GLU A 74 23.35 12.30 23.30
C GLU A 74 22.59 11.45 22.28
N VAL A 75 21.42 10.98 22.69
CA VAL A 75 20.44 10.33 21.82
C VAL A 75 19.31 11.33 21.61
N GLU A 76 19.02 11.67 20.36
CA GLU A 76 17.93 12.56 19.99
C GLU A 76 16.81 11.74 19.33
N ILE A 77 15.57 12.04 19.71
CA ILE A 77 14.38 11.43 19.12
C ILE A 77 13.60 12.54 18.43
N HIS A 78 13.43 12.44 17.12
CA HIS A 78 12.76 13.44 16.31
C HIS A 78 11.42 12.92 15.80
N GLU A 79 10.46 13.86 15.68
CA GLU A 79 9.42 13.68 14.69
C GLU A 79 10.08 13.65 13.32
N PRO A 80 9.78 12.66 12.46
CA PRO A 80 10.13 12.75 11.06
C PRO A 80 9.50 14.00 10.48
N LYS A 81 10.31 14.79 9.77
CA LYS A 81 9.87 16.06 9.22
C LYS A 81 8.87 15.79 8.11
N GLU A 82 7.72 16.45 8.19
CA GLU A 82 6.81 16.54 7.06
C GLU A 82 7.54 17.22 5.89
N LYS A 83 7.41 16.63 4.70
CA LYS A 83 7.95 17.17 3.46
C LYS A 83 6.78 17.66 2.62
N VAL A 84 6.96 18.77 1.91
CA VAL A 84 6.08 19.13 0.79
C VAL A 84 6.37 18.14 -0.33
N ILE A 85 5.36 17.39 -0.76
CA ILE A 85 5.46 16.33 -1.77
C ILE A 85 4.76 16.68 -3.07
N SER A 86 3.89 17.69 -3.07
CA SER A 86 3.30 18.30 -4.27
C SER A 86 2.81 19.71 -3.95
N GLN A 87 2.76 20.58 -4.96
CA GLN A 87 2.33 21.97 -4.82
C GLN A 87 1.67 22.48 -6.10
N LEU A 88 0.58 23.23 -5.94
CA LEU A 88 -0.09 24.01 -6.99
C LEU A 88 -0.45 25.37 -6.39
N ASP A 89 0.19 26.45 -6.87
CA ASP A 89 0.03 27.79 -6.32
C ASP A 89 0.19 27.84 -4.78
N ASN A 90 -0.87 28.16 -4.06
CA ASN A 90 -0.94 28.21 -2.59
C ASN A 90 -1.47 26.92 -1.95
N ILE A 91 -1.63 25.85 -2.74
CA ILE A 91 -2.07 24.53 -2.28
C ILE A 91 -0.85 23.63 -2.18
N GLU A 92 -0.60 23.09 -0.99
CA GLU A 92 0.50 22.15 -0.73
C GLU A 92 -0.04 20.83 -0.20
N ILE A 93 0.54 19.72 -0.68
CA ILE A 93 0.41 18.42 -0.03
C ILE A 93 1.70 18.15 0.74
N THR A 94 1.57 17.94 2.04
CA THR A 94 2.68 17.46 2.87
C THR A 94 2.49 16.00 3.23
N GLY A 95 3.60 15.32 3.53
CA GLY A 95 3.58 13.93 3.97
C GLY A 95 4.84 13.57 4.74
N LYS A 96 4.73 12.51 5.53
CA LYS A 96 5.82 11.94 6.31
C LYS A 96 6.31 10.67 5.62
N GLU A 97 7.58 10.68 5.23
CA GLU A 97 8.21 9.51 4.62
C GLU A 97 8.39 8.39 5.65
N SER A 98 8.01 7.18 5.26
CA SER A 98 8.21 5.95 6.01
C SER A 98 9.31 5.09 5.37
N GLU A 99 9.81 4.09 6.10
CA GLU A 99 10.81 3.15 5.60
C GLU A 99 10.30 2.28 4.44
N ASP A 100 8.97 2.13 4.31
CA ASP A 100 8.31 1.34 3.27
C ASP A 100 8.24 2.05 1.90
N GLY A 101 8.86 3.22 1.76
CA GLY A 101 8.86 3.97 0.50
C GLY A 101 7.52 4.65 0.19
N ILE A 102 6.76 5.01 1.23
CA ILE A 102 5.51 5.79 1.12
C ILE A 102 5.56 7.04 2.00
N TYR A 103 4.87 8.08 1.55
CA TYR A 103 4.44 9.22 2.35
C TYR A 103 3.10 8.90 3.02
N GLU A 104 3.09 8.86 4.34
CA GLU A 104 1.91 8.70 5.19
C GLU A 104 1.58 10.01 5.92
N ASN A 105 0.47 10.05 6.65
CA ASN A 105 0.01 11.22 7.42
C ASN A 105 -0.09 12.48 6.54
N LEU A 106 -0.70 12.33 5.36
CA LEU A 106 -0.79 13.40 4.39
C LEU A 106 -1.62 14.58 4.93
N GLN A 107 -1.20 15.80 4.61
CA GLN A 107 -1.99 17.00 4.86
C GLN A 107 -2.16 17.81 3.58
N LEU A 108 -3.37 18.34 3.38
CA LEU A 108 -3.67 19.37 2.40
C LEU A 108 -3.64 20.72 3.12
N ILE A 109 -2.76 21.61 2.67
CA ILE A 109 -2.54 22.93 3.27
C ILE A 109 -2.83 24.00 2.22
N THR A 110 -3.60 25.01 2.62
CA THR A 110 -3.86 26.23 1.86
C THR A 110 -3.68 27.44 2.77
N ASP A 111 -3.79 28.66 2.23
CA ASP A 111 -3.82 29.88 3.05
C ASP A 111 -5.01 29.93 4.04
N GLN A 112 -6.08 29.18 3.76
CA GLN A 112 -7.32 29.22 4.52
C GLN A 112 -7.46 28.08 5.52
N PHE A 113 -6.90 26.92 5.23
CA PHE A 113 -7.05 25.75 6.07
C PHE A 113 -5.86 24.77 5.96
N SER A 114 -5.76 23.91 6.98
CA SER A 114 -5.04 22.65 6.89
C SER A 114 -6.01 21.50 7.23
N ARG A 115 -5.96 20.43 6.45
CA ARG A 115 -6.80 19.24 6.60
C ARG A 115 -5.97 17.98 6.41
N LYS A 116 -6.23 16.97 7.24
CA LYS A 116 -5.71 15.63 6.99
C LYS A 116 -6.25 15.11 5.64
N LEU A 117 -5.39 14.47 4.87
CA LEU A 117 -5.75 13.75 3.67
C LEU A 117 -5.57 12.26 3.94
N ASP A 118 -6.65 11.48 3.85
CA ASP A 118 -6.57 10.05 4.12
C ASP A 118 -5.88 9.30 2.98
N GLY A 119 -5.13 8.25 3.30
CA GLY A 119 -4.34 7.48 2.34
C GLY A 119 -2.84 7.73 2.47
N TYR A 120 -2.12 7.36 1.43
CA TYR A 120 -0.66 7.51 1.31
C TYR A 120 -0.30 7.78 -0.14
N ASN A 121 0.94 8.19 -0.40
CA ASN A 121 1.49 8.28 -1.75
C ASN A 121 2.84 7.56 -1.78
N VAL A 122 3.21 6.97 -2.91
CA VAL A 122 4.58 6.44 -3.08
C VAL A 122 5.63 7.56 -3.05
N THR A 123 6.88 7.25 -2.66
CA THR A 123 7.93 8.28 -2.53
C THR A 123 8.62 8.65 -3.82
N ASN A 124 8.44 7.86 -4.89
CA ASN A 124 9.06 8.13 -6.19
C ASN A 124 8.53 9.46 -6.77
N PRO A 125 9.41 10.45 -7.02
CA PRO A 125 8.99 11.79 -7.47
C PRO A 125 8.25 11.82 -8.81
N THR A 126 8.45 10.84 -9.70
CA THR A 126 7.67 10.73 -10.95
C THR A 126 6.19 10.47 -10.70
N TYR A 127 5.86 9.93 -9.52
CA TYR A 127 4.52 9.58 -9.08
C TYR A 127 4.08 10.43 -7.89
N ALA A 128 4.55 11.68 -7.82
CA ALA A 128 4.08 12.65 -6.83
C ALA A 128 2.56 12.87 -6.94
N PRO A 129 1.87 13.26 -5.86
CA PRO A 129 0.44 13.58 -5.93
C PRO A 129 0.15 14.64 -6.99
N GLU A 130 -0.91 14.45 -7.76
CA GLU A 130 -1.43 15.51 -8.63
C GLU A 130 -2.44 16.35 -7.85
N ILE A 131 -2.36 17.67 -7.99
CA ILE A 131 -3.31 18.62 -7.40
C ILE A 131 -3.99 19.34 -8.56
N ILE A 132 -5.32 19.33 -8.56
CA ILE A 132 -6.14 19.99 -9.56
C ILE A 132 -7.18 20.84 -8.83
N SER A 133 -7.27 22.12 -9.17
CA SER A 133 -8.26 23.05 -8.61
C SER A 133 -9.21 23.50 -9.71
N VAL A 134 -10.45 23.02 -9.68
CA VAL A 134 -11.44 23.26 -10.74
C VAL A 134 -12.87 23.07 -10.21
N ASP A 135 -13.82 23.85 -10.74
CA ASP A 135 -15.25 23.72 -10.45
C ASP A 135 -15.79 22.44 -11.12
N LEU A 136 -15.93 21.38 -10.32
CA LEU A 136 -16.43 20.07 -10.76
C LEU A 136 -17.93 19.91 -10.50
N ASN A 137 -18.45 20.64 -9.50
CA ASN A 137 -19.83 20.52 -9.07
C ASN A 137 -20.79 21.52 -9.77
N GLY A 138 -20.23 22.53 -10.46
CA GLY A 138 -20.93 23.56 -11.23
C GLY A 138 -21.49 24.73 -10.39
N ASP A 139 -21.03 24.93 -9.15
CA ASP A 139 -21.49 25.98 -8.24
C ASP A 139 -20.71 27.30 -8.37
N GLY A 140 -19.69 27.34 -9.24
CA GLY A 140 -18.83 28.49 -9.47
C GLY A 140 -17.67 28.63 -8.50
N LYS A 141 -17.46 27.68 -7.58
CA LYS A 141 -16.28 27.55 -6.75
C LYS A 141 -15.48 26.32 -7.18
N ASN A 142 -14.17 26.41 -7.08
CA ASN A 142 -13.32 25.27 -7.38
C ASN A 142 -13.33 24.26 -6.23
N GLU A 143 -13.42 22.98 -6.58
CA GLU A 143 -12.99 21.89 -5.73
C GLU A 143 -11.48 21.67 -5.85
N ILE A 144 -10.88 21.09 -4.82
CA ILE A 144 -9.50 20.61 -4.85
C ILE A 144 -9.53 19.09 -4.95
N ALA A 145 -9.14 18.58 -6.12
CA ALA A 145 -8.89 17.16 -6.35
C ALA A 145 -7.41 16.87 -6.12
N VAL A 146 -7.15 15.87 -5.27
CA VAL A 146 -5.81 15.34 -5.04
C VAL A 146 -5.80 13.89 -5.49
N ILE A 147 -5.02 13.59 -6.53
CA ILE A 147 -4.86 12.24 -7.07
C ILE A 147 -3.55 11.68 -6.51
N LEU A 148 -3.66 10.69 -5.63
CA LEU A 148 -2.53 10.00 -5.00
C LEU A 148 -2.15 8.80 -5.85
N THR A 149 -0.86 8.56 -6.04
CA THR A 149 -0.37 7.28 -6.58
C THR A 149 -0.05 6.33 -5.43
N THR A 150 -0.81 5.24 -5.31
CA THR A 150 -0.71 4.25 -4.20
C THR A 150 -0.04 2.94 -4.62
N GLY A 151 0.20 2.75 -5.91
CA GLY A 151 0.98 1.63 -6.44
C GLY A 151 1.49 1.92 -7.85
N TYR A 152 2.71 1.46 -8.16
CA TYR A 152 3.27 1.56 -9.51
C TYR A 152 4.26 0.42 -9.77
N GLY A 153 4.49 0.11 -11.05
CA GLY A 153 5.44 -0.91 -11.49
C GLY A 153 5.13 -1.41 -12.89
N THR A 154 5.80 -2.48 -13.32
CA THR A 154 5.48 -3.13 -14.59
C THR A 154 4.07 -3.70 -14.54
N GLY A 155 3.17 -3.17 -15.36
CA GLY A 155 1.77 -3.59 -15.42
C GLY A 155 0.94 -3.16 -14.21
N VAL A 156 1.45 -2.25 -13.36
CA VAL A 156 0.74 -1.73 -12.19
C VAL A 156 0.82 -0.21 -12.18
N TYR A 157 -0.33 0.45 -12.06
CA TYR A 157 -0.45 1.86 -11.76
C TYR A 157 -1.79 2.05 -11.04
N ILE A 158 -1.76 2.42 -9.77
CA ILE A 158 -2.99 2.57 -8.98
C ILE A 158 -3.00 4.00 -8.45
N SER A 159 -4.02 4.76 -8.86
CA SER A 159 -4.31 6.05 -8.25
C SER A 159 -5.60 6.04 -7.43
N GLU A 160 -5.63 6.90 -6.42
CA GLU A 160 -6.78 7.16 -5.57
C GLU A 160 -7.09 8.65 -5.53
N LEU A 161 -8.38 8.99 -5.65
CA LEU A 161 -8.84 10.37 -5.55
C LEU A 161 -9.20 10.75 -4.11
N ARG A 162 -8.84 11.97 -3.74
CA ARG A 162 -9.40 12.69 -2.58
C ARG A 162 -9.94 14.03 -3.05
N LEU A 163 -11.20 14.29 -2.75
CA LEU A 163 -11.87 15.51 -3.18
C LEU A 163 -12.27 16.37 -1.99
N ARG A 164 -11.97 17.67 -2.06
CA ARG A 164 -12.24 18.64 -1.00
C ARG A 164 -12.95 19.88 -1.55
N GLU A 165 -13.87 20.44 -0.76
CA GLU A 165 -14.39 21.80 -0.99
C GLU A 165 -13.23 22.80 -0.95
N GLY A 166 -13.14 23.72 -1.92
CA GLY A 166 -11.99 24.61 -2.05
C GLY A 166 -11.87 25.70 -0.98
N ASP A 167 -12.97 26.07 -0.32
CA ASP A 167 -12.99 27.11 0.74
C ASP A 167 -12.86 26.54 2.15
N SER A 168 -13.56 25.44 2.42
CA SER A 168 -13.63 24.84 3.76
C SER A 168 -12.64 23.69 3.97
N GLY A 169 -12.19 23.06 2.89
CA GLY A 169 -11.42 21.82 2.92
C GLY A 169 -12.22 20.61 3.41
N ASN A 170 -13.55 20.68 3.47
CA ASN A 170 -14.39 19.54 3.84
C ASN A 170 -14.32 18.45 2.78
N GLU A 171 -14.49 17.19 3.20
CA GLU A 171 -14.56 16.06 2.28
C GLU A 171 -15.80 16.11 1.40
N ILE A 172 -15.58 15.93 0.11
CA ILE A 172 -16.64 15.60 -0.83
C ILE A 172 -16.55 14.11 -1.11
N LYS A 173 -17.64 13.40 -0.86
CA LYS A 173 -17.67 11.95 -1.08
C LYS A 173 -17.71 11.65 -2.56
N VAL A 174 -16.94 10.64 -2.94
CA VAL A 174 -16.87 10.11 -4.30
C VAL A 174 -17.09 8.61 -4.23
N GLU A 175 -17.90 8.07 -5.13
CA GLU A 175 -18.05 6.62 -5.27
C GLU A 175 -16.72 5.98 -5.75
N ASP A 176 -16.42 4.79 -5.26
CA ASP A 176 -15.18 4.10 -5.62
C ASP A 176 -15.24 3.57 -7.07
N ALA A 177 -14.26 3.96 -7.89
CA ALA A 177 -14.21 3.65 -9.31
C ALA A 177 -14.13 2.14 -9.57
N LEU A 178 -13.23 1.46 -8.86
CA LEU A 178 -12.95 0.05 -9.07
C LEU A 178 -14.17 -0.80 -8.67
N ILE A 179 -14.78 -0.49 -7.53
CA ILE A 179 -16.00 -1.14 -7.08
C ILE A 179 -17.13 -0.90 -8.08
N ALA A 180 -17.27 0.32 -8.59
CA ALA A 180 -18.28 0.65 -9.60
C ALA A 180 -18.07 -0.12 -10.91
N MET A 181 -16.85 -0.12 -11.44
CA MET A 181 -16.51 -0.84 -12.68
C MET A 181 -16.67 -2.35 -12.50
N LYS A 182 -16.24 -2.94 -11.38
CA LYS A 182 -16.42 -4.38 -11.09
C LYS A 182 -17.89 -4.82 -11.02
N LYS A 183 -18.81 -3.92 -10.69
CA LYS A 183 -20.26 -4.23 -10.74
C LYS A 183 -20.81 -4.23 -12.16
N GLN A 184 -20.18 -3.47 -13.05
CA GLN A 184 -20.62 -3.26 -14.43
C GLN A 184 -19.91 -4.19 -15.41
N PHE A 185 -18.75 -4.75 -15.01
CA PHE A 185 -17.87 -5.58 -15.84
C PHE A 185 -17.86 -7.03 -15.36
N THR A 186 -18.03 -7.95 -16.30
CA THR A 186 -17.67 -9.37 -16.14
C THR A 186 -17.02 -9.86 -17.43
N GLY A 187 -16.25 -10.94 -17.36
CA GLY A 187 -15.76 -11.57 -18.58
C GLY A 187 -15.32 -13.00 -18.37
N ALA A 188 -15.11 -13.70 -19.49
CA ALA A 188 -14.71 -15.09 -19.51
C ALA A 188 -13.77 -15.37 -20.69
N VAL A 189 -12.79 -16.22 -20.44
CA VAL A 189 -12.00 -16.80 -21.53
C VAL A 189 -12.83 -17.91 -22.20
N THR A 190 -12.98 -17.83 -23.52
CA THR A 190 -13.72 -18.81 -24.32
C THR A 190 -12.83 -19.40 -25.40
N SER A 191 -13.32 -20.43 -26.10
CA SER A 191 -12.62 -20.99 -27.25
C SER A 191 -12.43 -19.99 -28.40
N LYS A 192 -13.26 -18.93 -28.48
CA LYS A 192 -13.20 -17.92 -29.54
C LYS A 192 -12.37 -16.68 -29.18
N GLY A 193 -12.04 -16.48 -27.90
CA GLY A 193 -11.36 -15.30 -27.39
C GLY A 193 -11.92 -14.87 -26.03
N ILE A 194 -11.87 -13.57 -25.73
CA ILE A 194 -12.34 -13.00 -24.47
C ILE A 194 -13.76 -12.46 -24.65
N ASP A 195 -14.71 -13.07 -23.96
CA ASP A 195 -16.10 -12.63 -23.95
C ASP A 195 -16.32 -11.72 -22.73
N MET A 196 -16.68 -10.46 -22.95
CA MET A 196 -16.87 -9.47 -21.89
C MET A 196 -18.30 -8.95 -21.89
N TYR A 197 -18.83 -8.65 -20.71
CA TYR A 197 -20.11 -7.99 -20.54
C TYR A 197 -19.89 -6.71 -19.75
N ILE A 198 -20.17 -5.58 -20.39
CA ILE A 198 -20.09 -4.24 -19.79
C ILE A 198 -21.49 -3.66 -19.81
N ASN A 199 -22.06 -3.40 -18.64
CA ASN A 199 -23.45 -2.91 -18.52
C ASN A 199 -24.48 -3.81 -19.22
N GLY A 200 -24.23 -5.12 -19.22
CA GLY A 200 -25.07 -6.11 -19.89
C GLY A 200 -24.89 -6.16 -21.41
N HIS A 201 -24.06 -5.30 -22.01
CA HIS A 201 -23.68 -5.36 -23.41
C HIS A 201 -22.49 -6.30 -23.60
N GLN A 202 -22.66 -7.29 -24.47
CA GLN A 202 -21.64 -8.27 -24.78
C GLN A 202 -20.64 -7.74 -25.82
N THR A 203 -19.36 -7.89 -25.54
CA THR A 203 -18.23 -7.58 -26.43
C THR A 203 -17.32 -8.80 -26.51
N LEU A 204 -17.15 -9.37 -27.70
CA LEU A 204 -16.22 -10.48 -27.94
C LEU A 204 -14.95 -9.94 -28.62
N LEU A 205 -13.82 -10.08 -27.93
CA LEU A 205 -12.49 -9.92 -28.54
C LEU A 205 -12.01 -11.28 -29.02
N THR A 206 -11.90 -11.45 -30.34
CA THR A 206 -11.50 -12.71 -30.95
C THR A 206 -9.99 -12.95 -30.85
N ASN A 207 -9.56 -14.22 -30.85
CA ASN A 207 -8.16 -14.58 -30.65
C ASN A 207 -7.16 -13.90 -31.61
N ASP A 208 -7.60 -13.56 -32.83
CA ASP A 208 -6.78 -12.86 -33.84
C ASP A 208 -6.45 -11.41 -33.48
N LYS A 209 -7.17 -10.84 -32.50
CA LYS A 209 -6.92 -9.50 -31.95
C LYS A 209 -6.05 -9.52 -30.69
N LEU A 210 -5.58 -10.68 -30.27
CA LEU A 210 -4.87 -10.89 -29.01
C LEU A 210 -3.43 -11.33 -29.29
N ASN A 211 -2.50 -10.77 -28.53
CA ASN A 211 -1.07 -10.88 -28.78
C ASN A 211 -0.44 -12.06 -28.02
N THR A 212 -0.94 -12.40 -26.84
CA THR A 212 -0.40 -13.50 -26.04
C THR A 212 -1.09 -14.82 -26.33
N GLU A 213 -0.31 -15.90 -26.28
CA GLU A 213 -0.84 -17.25 -26.42
C GLU A 213 -1.78 -17.58 -25.26
N ARG A 214 -2.86 -18.31 -25.57
CA ARG A 214 -3.92 -18.65 -24.59
C ARG A 214 -3.40 -19.31 -23.32
N GLU A 215 -2.31 -20.07 -23.39
CA GLU A 215 -1.70 -20.74 -22.23
C GLU A 215 -1.13 -19.77 -21.18
N HIS A 216 -0.93 -18.50 -21.55
CA HIS A 216 -0.43 -17.45 -20.67
C HIS A 216 -1.53 -16.52 -20.15
N TRP A 217 -2.78 -16.74 -20.53
CA TRP A 217 -3.90 -15.95 -20.03
C TRP A 217 -4.26 -16.34 -18.60
N PHE A 218 -4.81 -15.39 -17.87
CA PHE A 218 -5.55 -15.62 -16.64
C PHE A 218 -6.83 -16.42 -16.93
N ASP A 219 -7.41 -17.00 -15.88
CA ASP A 219 -8.68 -17.75 -15.99
C ASP A 219 -9.84 -16.85 -16.48
N GLU A 220 -9.81 -15.58 -16.11
CA GLU A 220 -10.77 -14.55 -16.49
C GLU A 220 -10.08 -13.19 -16.69
N PRO A 221 -10.61 -12.32 -17.58
CA PRO A 221 -10.12 -10.95 -17.69
C PRO A 221 -10.36 -10.19 -16.38
N PHE A 222 -9.38 -9.39 -15.98
CA PHE A 222 -9.35 -8.73 -14.68
C PHE A 222 -9.17 -7.21 -14.83
N ILE A 223 -9.77 -6.45 -13.92
CA ILE A 223 -9.51 -5.02 -13.74
C ILE A 223 -9.01 -4.73 -12.32
N GLY A 224 -8.04 -3.82 -12.21
CA GLY A 224 -7.60 -3.29 -10.92
C GLY A 224 -6.09 -3.14 -10.74
N ASN A 225 -5.27 -3.61 -11.68
CA ASN A 225 -3.82 -3.38 -11.64
C ASN A 225 -3.45 -2.02 -12.22
N ILE A 226 -4.22 -1.53 -13.19
CA ILE A 226 -4.13 -0.17 -13.72
C ILE A 226 -5.45 0.52 -13.43
N ILE A 227 -5.45 1.53 -12.57
CA ILE A 227 -6.58 2.38 -12.22
C ILE A 227 -6.08 3.83 -12.23
N HIS A 228 -6.70 4.67 -13.05
CA HIS A 228 -6.28 6.06 -13.22
C HIS A 228 -7.47 7.02 -13.09
N TYR A 229 -7.55 7.70 -11.94
CA TYR A 229 -8.35 8.91 -11.80
C TYR A 229 -7.69 10.06 -12.56
N HIS A 230 -8.51 10.86 -13.24
CA HIS A 230 -8.06 12.07 -13.94
C HIS A 230 -9.22 13.06 -14.12
N ILE A 231 -8.90 14.30 -14.49
CA ILE A 231 -9.89 15.31 -14.83
C ILE A 231 -9.63 15.78 -16.26
N GLU A 232 -10.64 15.67 -17.10
CA GLU A 232 -10.58 16.10 -18.49
C GLU A 232 -11.77 17.01 -18.79
N ASN A 233 -11.53 18.19 -19.37
CA ASN A 233 -12.60 19.14 -19.71
C ASN A 233 -13.54 19.47 -18.53
N ASN A 234 -12.97 19.60 -17.32
CA ASN A 234 -13.68 19.82 -16.04
C ASN A 234 -14.61 18.67 -15.63
N ILE A 235 -14.44 17.49 -16.21
CA ILE A 235 -15.19 16.28 -15.85
C ILE A 235 -14.24 15.36 -15.10
N LEU A 236 -14.64 14.97 -13.88
CA LEU A 236 -13.94 13.94 -13.14
C LEU A 236 -14.20 12.58 -13.79
N LYS A 237 -13.12 11.84 -14.06
CA LYS A 237 -13.15 10.52 -14.68
C LYS A 237 -12.27 9.55 -13.91
N ALA A 238 -12.53 8.27 -14.12
CA ALA A 238 -11.61 7.21 -13.74
C ALA A 238 -11.61 6.12 -14.79
N SER A 239 -10.45 5.53 -15.01
CA SER A 239 -10.28 4.45 -15.96
C SER A 239 -9.64 3.22 -15.31
N ALA A 240 -9.88 2.04 -15.87
CA ALA A 240 -9.21 0.81 -15.47
C ALA A 240 -8.91 -0.10 -16.66
N ALA A 241 -7.65 -0.51 -16.79
CA ALA A 241 -7.25 -1.40 -17.88
C ALA A 241 -7.79 -2.81 -17.66
N VAL A 242 -8.31 -3.41 -18.72
CA VAL A 242 -8.73 -4.81 -18.75
C VAL A 242 -7.53 -5.67 -19.10
N GLN A 243 -7.10 -6.50 -18.16
CA GLN A 243 -5.89 -7.31 -18.25
C GLN A 243 -6.23 -8.78 -18.43
N ILE A 244 -5.53 -9.46 -19.34
CA ILE A 244 -5.72 -10.91 -19.57
C ILE A 244 -4.47 -11.74 -19.31
N SER A 245 -3.30 -11.11 -19.20
CA SER A 245 -2.04 -11.77 -18.82
C SER A 245 -1.14 -10.77 -18.10
N PRO A 246 -0.01 -11.17 -17.49
CA PRO A 246 0.88 -10.23 -16.82
C PRO A 246 1.38 -9.08 -17.72
N GLY A 247 1.40 -9.26 -19.04
CA GLY A 247 1.89 -8.28 -20.00
C GLY A 247 0.89 -7.77 -21.03
N GLU A 248 -0.33 -8.31 -21.07
CA GLU A 248 -1.34 -7.91 -22.07
C GLU A 248 -2.57 -7.27 -21.43
N PHE A 249 -2.84 -6.05 -21.88
CA PHE A 249 -4.02 -5.26 -21.60
C PHE A 249 -4.78 -5.09 -22.90
N ILE A 250 -6.07 -5.43 -22.89
CA ILE A 250 -6.89 -5.59 -24.12
C ILE A 250 -7.81 -4.41 -24.39
N GLY A 251 -7.68 -3.36 -23.58
CA GLY A 251 -8.50 -2.15 -23.62
C GLY A 251 -8.71 -1.59 -22.22
N GLU A 252 -9.57 -0.60 -22.13
CA GLU A 252 -9.80 0.19 -20.93
C GLU A 252 -11.30 0.37 -20.69
N LEU A 253 -11.69 0.28 -19.43
CA LEU A 253 -12.99 0.77 -18.98
C LEU A 253 -12.84 2.21 -18.54
N GLU A 254 -13.73 3.09 -18.97
CA GLU A 254 -13.80 4.47 -18.50
C GLU A 254 -15.17 4.75 -17.88
N ILE A 255 -15.17 5.49 -16.77
CA ILE A 255 -16.37 6.03 -16.12
C ILE A 255 -16.21 7.54 -15.94
N GLU A 256 -17.31 8.26 -16.15
CA GLU A 256 -17.43 9.67 -15.82
C GLU A 256 -18.24 9.85 -14.54
N TYR A 257 -17.91 10.87 -13.76
CA TYR A 257 -18.61 11.19 -12.53
C TYR A 257 -19.57 12.36 -12.72
N SER A 258 -20.69 12.33 -11.98
CA SER A 258 -21.64 13.43 -11.90
C SER A 258 -21.95 13.78 -10.45
N TYR A 259 -22.00 15.07 -10.13
CA TYR A 259 -22.33 15.51 -8.78
C TYR A 259 -23.84 15.50 -8.55
N LYS A 260 -24.30 14.66 -7.62
CA LYS A 260 -25.73 14.49 -7.27
C LYS A 260 -25.87 14.21 -5.78
N ASN A 261 -26.81 14.89 -5.13
CA ASN A 261 -27.13 14.68 -3.71
C ASN A 261 -25.92 14.81 -2.77
N GLY A 262 -24.99 15.72 -3.07
CA GLY A 262 -23.81 15.99 -2.22
C GLY A 262 -22.65 15.01 -2.41
N ILE A 263 -22.71 14.12 -3.42
CA ILE A 263 -21.67 13.13 -3.70
C ILE A 263 -21.38 13.07 -5.21
N PHE A 264 -20.16 12.74 -5.60
CA PHE A 264 -19.84 12.39 -6.99
C PHE A 264 -20.18 10.91 -7.23
N GLN A 265 -21.18 10.69 -8.08
CA GLN A 265 -21.70 9.38 -8.45
C GLN A 265 -21.14 8.95 -9.80
N VAL A 266 -20.78 7.67 -9.90
CA VAL A 266 -20.30 7.08 -11.16
C VAL A 266 -21.41 6.93 -12.18
N GLY A 267 -21.07 7.14 -13.45
CA GLY A 267 -21.91 6.81 -14.59
C GLY A 267 -21.77 5.36 -15.04
N GLU A 268 -22.26 5.11 -16.26
CA GLU A 268 -22.06 3.84 -16.95
C GLU A 268 -20.61 3.73 -17.46
N ALA A 269 -19.97 2.59 -17.19
CA ALA A 269 -18.69 2.24 -17.76
C ALA A 269 -18.79 2.00 -19.27
N THR A 270 -17.91 2.63 -20.02
CA THR A 270 -17.70 2.37 -21.45
C THR A 270 -16.41 1.59 -21.63
N PHE A 271 -16.33 0.77 -22.68
CA PHE A 271 -15.12 0.04 -23.02
C PHE A 271 -14.55 0.59 -24.32
N SER A 272 -13.25 0.91 -24.32
CA SER A 272 -12.47 1.26 -25.50
C SER A 272 -11.32 0.27 -25.65
N GLN A 273 -10.98 -0.04 -26.91
CA GLN A 273 -9.75 -0.73 -27.25
C GLN A 273 -8.81 0.32 -27.85
N ASP A 274 -7.57 0.40 -27.37
CA ASP A 274 -6.57 1.24 -28.03
C ASP A 274 -6.34 0.69 -29.44
N GLU A 275 -6.56 1.53 -30.45
CA GLU A 275 -6.15 1.23 -31.82
C GLU A 275 -4.63 1.44 -31.89
N GLU A 276 -3.86 0.35 -32.00
CA GLU A 276 -2.44 0.41 -32.42
C GLU A 276 -2.28 0.88 -33.87
#